data_AF-A0A5N5HSH9-F1
#
_entry.id   AF-A0A5N5HSH9-F1
#
_cell.length_a   1.000
_cell.length_b   1.000
_cell.length_c   1.000
_cell.angle_alpha   90.00
_cell.angle_beta   90.00
_cell.angle_gamma   90.00
#
_symmetry.space_group_name_H-M   'P 1'
#
loop_
_entity.id
_entity.type
_entity.pdbx_description
1 polymer ?
#
loop_
_entity_poly.entity_id
_entity_poly.type
_entity_poly.pdbx_seq_one_letter_code
_entity_poly.pdbx_strand_id
1 'polypeptide(L)'
;MAEFERKARDFYAHPFDPLMKMEFLHMMILDGCFLVQIFRKFVNKEQRDINDPLFNMDCMFQYICHDLLLLENQIPWFVLQYIYELTVKYYQNPEPCLSVLILTALSSQPQLSHNCRWYLDHLRGNNYKEDESVLHILDLIRTSIVFSFTERYQDEKPFHDAKIQLIASATALSEAGIRFKMSSDECNSIMNIECENGVVMIPHLEIGELTESIFRNLIALEQCCYGRSHKITSYAVLMDNLLGSSNDVKFLCDKGIIGNWLSAENGSEFFSKLYCDTVLTYFYYDGLCTRVKKHQPASRRWREIFKRNYWSDPWKATSWTVASILLILTVVQTAYTIRQYYSPPA
;
A
#
# COMPACT_ATOMS: atom_id res chain seq x y z
N MET A 1 -5.32 36.10 13.91
CA MET A 1 -3.98 35.58 14.28
C MET A 1 -4.02 34.60 15.45
N ALA A 2 -4.65 34.92 16.60
CA ALA A 2 -4.77 33.95 17.71
C ALA A 2 -5.57 32.67 17.36
N GLU A 3 -6.65 32.81 16.59
CA GLU A 3 -7.43 31.65 16.12
C GLU A 3 -6.68 30.78 15.11
N PHE A 4 -5.91 31.40 14.21
CA PHE A 4 -5.05 30.72 13.24
C PHE A 4 -3.98 29.87 13.92
N GLU A 5 -3.31 30.45 14.92
CA GLU A 5 -2.32 29.75 15.74
C GLU A 5 -2.96 28.56 16.47
N ARG A 6 -4.09 28.76 17.16
CA ARG A 6 -4.78 27.69 17.88
C ARG A 6 -5.12 26.54 16.93
N LYS A 7 -5.71 26.84 15.77
CA LYS A 7 -6.04 25.84 14.75
C LYS A 7 -4.79 25.08 14.27
N ALA A 8 -3.64 25.75 14.13
CA ALA A 8 -2.39 25.09 13.73
C ALA A 8 -1.86 24.18 14.85
N ARG A 9 -1.97 24.59 16.11
CA ARG A 9 -1.55 23.78 17.27
C ARG A 9 -2.38 22.52 17.43
N ASP A 10 -3.66 22.55 17.08
CA ASP A 10 -4.57 21.39 17.16
C ASP A 10 -4.13 20.22 16.24
N PHE A 11 -3.20 20.44 15.30
CA PHE A 11 -2.60 19.39 14.46
C PHE A 11 -1.45 18.64 15.15
N TYR A 12 -0.97 19.12 16.30
CA TYR A 12 0.17 18.53 17.02
C TYR A 12 -0.28 17.95 18.35
N ALA A 13 0.13 16.71 18.63
CA ALA A 13 -0.24 16.02 19.88
C ALA A 13 0.42 16.64 21.13
N HIS A 14 1.60 17.24 20.98
CA HIS A 14 2.34 17.82 22.10
C HIS A 14 1.87 19.26 22.36
N PRO A 15 1.45 19.58 23.60
CA PRO A 15 1.14 20.95 23.97
C PRO A 15 2.45 21.76 23.96
N PHE A 16 2.53 22.70 23.03
CA PHE A 16 3.59 23.71 23.06
C PHE A 16 3.40 24.65 24.25
N ASP A 17 4.51 25.13 24.82
CA ASP A 17 4.45 26.18 25.84
C ASP A 17 3.72 27.42 25.28
N PRO A 18 2.64 27.90 25.94
CA PRO A 18 1.94 29.13 25.56
C PRO A 18 2.86 30.35 25.40
N LEU A 19 4.01 30.37 26.09
CA LEU A 19 5.02 31.43 25.99
C LEU A 19 5.77 31.41 24.64
N MET A 20 5.73 30.31 23.89
CA MET A 20 6.41 30.13 22.60
C MET A 20 5.50 30.44 21.39
N LYS A 21 4.47 31.29 21.57
CA LYS A 21 3.55 31.68 20.49
C LYS A 21 4.24 32.24 19.26
N MET A 22 5.12 33.23 19.45
CA MET A 22 5.78 33.88 18.32
C MET A 22 6.78 32.94 17.64
N GLU A 23 7.49 32.13 18.41
CA GLU A 23 8.44 31.15 17.88
C GLU A 23 7.74 30.07 17.05
N PHE A 24 6.59 29.56 17.54
CA PHE A 24 5.76 28.61 16.79
C PHE A 24 5.27 29.21 15.45
N LEU A 25 4.74 30.43 15.47
CA LEU A 25 4.31 31.10 14.24
C LEU A 25 5.48 31.38 13.30
N HIS A 26 6.64 31.77 13.84
CA HIS A 26 7.84 32.00 13.06
C HIS A 26 8.31 30.73 12.36
N MET A 27 8.35 29.60 13.07
CA MET A 27 8.65 28.28 12.51
C MET A 27 7.68 27.92 11.37
N MET A 28 6.36 28.02 11.61
CA MET A 28 5.34 27.73 10.60
C MET A 28 5.48 28.60 9.34
N ILE A 29 5.79 29.89 9.50
CA ILE A 29 5.95 30.83 8.40
C ILE A 29 7.24 30.53 7.63
N LEU A 30 8.37 30.34 8.32
CA LEU A 30 9.64 30.04 7.69
C LEU A 30 9.58 28.75 6.90
N ASP A 31 9.12 27.67 7.54
CA ASP A 31 9.05 26.36 6.92
C ASP A 31 8.02 26.36 5.80
N GLY A 32 6.85 26.97 6.00
CA GLY A 32 5.83 27.09 4.96
C GLY A 32 6.30 27.90 3.74
N CYS A 33 7.02 29.01 3.95
CA CYS A 33 7.64 29.77 2.85
C CYS A 33 8.70 28.94 2.12
N PHE A 34 9.54 28.21 2.87
CA PHE A 34 10.53 27.31 2.30
C PHE A 34 9.88 26.24 1.41
N LEU A 35 8.81 25.60 1.88
CA LEU A 35 8.06 24.59 1.12
C LEU A 35 7.43 25.16 -0.14
N VAL A 36 6.72 26.28 -0.04
CA VAL A 36 6.12 26.91 -1.22
C VAL A 36 7.20 27.28 -2.25
N GLN A 37 8.33 27.84 -1.79
CA GLN A 37 9.40 28.27 -2.69
C GLN A 37 10.14 27.08 -3.33
N ILE A 38 10.40 25.99 -2.60
CA ILE A 38 11.09 24.83 -3.17
C ILE A 38 10.23 24.16 -4.25
N PHE A 39 8.91 24.05 -4.06
CA PHE A 39 8.03 23.46 -5.07
C PHE A 39 7.89 24.35 -6.31
N ARG A 40 7.86 25.68 -6.15
CA ARG A 40 7.94 26.62 -7.27
C ARG A 40 9.23 26.49 -8.05
N LYS A 41 10.39 26.51 -7.37
CA LYS A 41 11.70 26.31 -7.99
C LYS A 41 11.80 24.93 -8.66
N PHE A 42 11.14 23.91 -8.12
CA PHE A 42 11.11 22.59 -8.74
C PHE A 42 10.44 22.65 -10.11
N VAL A 43 9.25 23.25 -10.20
CA VAL A 43 8.45 23.34 -11.44
C VAL A 43 9.05 24.36 -12.42
N ASN A 44 9.39 25.56 -11.94
CA ASN A 44 10.00 26.61 -12.74
C ASN A 44 11.52 26.67 -12.51
N LYS A 45 12.26 25.98 -13.38
CA LYS A 45 13.72 25.90 -13.31
C LYS A 45 14.41 27.26 -13.51
N GLU A 46 13.76 28.23 -14.15
CA GLU A 46 14.32 29.58 -14.37
C GLU A 46 14.44 30.37 -13.06
N GLN A 47 13.70 29.97 -12.02
CA GLN A 47 13.76 30.58 -10.69
C GLN A 47 14.88 29.99 -9.82
N ARG A 48 15.62 29.00 -10.31
CA ARG A 48 16.72 28.37 -9.55
C ARG A 48 17.97 29.22 -9.66
N ASP A 49 18.66 29.38 -8.54
CA ASP A 49 19.99 29.98 -8.52
C ASP A 49 20.98 29.04 -9.22
N ILE A 50 21.97 29.58 -9.93
CA ILE A 50 22.97 28.78 -10.67
C ILE A 50 23.67 27.77 -9.75
N ASN A 51 23.84 28.11 -8.46
CA ASN A 51 24.50 27.29 -7.45
C ASN A 51 23.53 26.82 -6.35
N ASP A 52 22.23 26.63 -6.66
CA ASP A 52 21.24 26.18 -5.68
C ASP A 52 21.57 24.75 -5.18
N PRO A 53 22.02 24.57 -3.92
CA PRO A 53 22.45 23.27 -3.43
C PRO A 53 21.30 22.26 -3.36
N LEU A 54 20.05 22.71 -3.26
CA LEU A 54 18.88 21.83 -3.15
C LEU A 54 18.61 21.04 -4.44
N PHE A 55 19.00 21.61 -5.59
CA PHE A 55 18.76 21.01 -6.91
C PHE A 55 20.03 20.58 -7.64
N ASN A 56 21.20 21.10 -7.23
CA ASN A 56 22.47 20.81 -7.87
C ASN A 56 23.31 19.75 -7.14
N MET A 57 23.02 19.46 -5.86
CA MET A 57 23.64 18.34 -5.15
C MET A 57 22.86 17.05 -5.41
N ASP A 58 23.58 15.98 -5.72
CA ASP A 58 22.99 14.65 -5.86
C ASP A 58 22.24 14.26 -4.58
N CYS A 59 21.07 13.66 -4.77
CA CYS A 59 20.19 13.16 -3.71
C CYS A 59 19.57 14.19 -2.74
N MET A 60 20.00 15.46 -2.73
CA MET A 60 19.52 16.44 -1.75
C MET A 60 17.99 16.62 -1.80
N PHE A 61 17.43 16.74 -3.01
CA PHE A 61 15.98 16.83 -3.18
C PHE A 61 15.24 15.58 -2.70
N GLN A 62 15.84 14.39 -2.84
CA GLN A 62 15.23 13.12 -2.41
C GLN A 62 15.18 13.05 -0.87
N TYR A 63 16.23 13.50 -0.18
CA TYR A 63 16.23 13.62 1.28
C TYR A 63 15.16 14.62 1.76
N ILE A 64 15.02 15.76 1.08
CA ILE A 64 13.95 16.71 1.39
C ILE A 64 12.59 16.04 1.22
N CYS A 65 12.34 15.36 0.09
CA CYS A 65 11.09 14.65 -0.11
C CYS A 65 10.82 13.59 0.97
N HIS A 66 11.85 12.87 1.43
CA HIS A 66 11.73 11.92 2.54
C HIS A 66 11.25 12.62 3.81
N ASP A 67 11.93 13.70 4.22
CA ASP A 67 11.61 14.43 5.44
C ASP A 67 10.21 15.05 5.40
N LEU A 68 9.76 15.50 4.22
CA LEU A 68 8.41 16.04 4.02
C LEU A 68 7.30 14.99 4.11
N LEU A 69 7.64 13.70 4.02
CA LEU A 69 6.69 12.59 4.09
C LEU A 69 6.70 11.91 5.45
N LEU A 70 7.49 12.40 6.42
CA LEU A 70 7.42 11.98 7.81
C LEU A 70 6.17 12.59 8.48
N LEU A 71 5.35 11.76 9.12
CA LEU A 71 4.11 12.18 9.77
C LEU A 71 4.36 13.21 10.88
N GLU A 72 5.51 13.14 11.55
CA GLU A 72 5.92 14.09 12.59
C GLU A 72 6.34 15.46 12.03
N ASN A 73 6.67 15.54 10.73
CA ASN A 73 7.19 16.74 10.07
C ASN A 73 6.16 17.36 9.11
N GLN A 74 4.90 17.45 9.54
CA GLN A 74 3.82 17.98 8.72
C GLN A 74 3.49 19.42 9.10
N ILE A 75 3.28 20.26 8.08
CA ILE A 75 2.68 21.60 8.22
C ILE A 75 1.21 21.49 7.82
N PRO A 76 0.26 22.03 8.60
CA PRO A 76 -1.16 21.99 8.25
C PRO A 76 -1.42 22.64 6.88
N TRP A 77 -2.26 22.00 6.06
CA TRP A 77 -2.54 22.43 4.69
C TRP A 77 -3.01 23.88 4.61
N PHE A 78 -3.88 24.28 5.53
CA PHE A 78 -4.40 25.65 5.56
C PHE A 78 -3.30 26.71 5.78
N VAL A 79 -2.20 26.36 6.45
CA VAL A 79 -1.05 27.26 6.63
C VAL A 79 -0.30 27.41 5.32
N LEU A 80 -0.02 26.29 4.65
CA LEU A 80 0.65 26.28 3.35
C LEU A 80 -0.17 27.01 2.28
N GLN A 81 -1.48 26.74 2.24
CA GLN A 81 -2.42 27.39 1.33
C GLN A 81 -2.45 28.91 1.57
N TYR A 82 -2.49 29.36 2.83
CA TYR A 82 -2.48 30.78 3.16
C TYR A 82 -1.18 31.47 2.71
N ILE A 83 -0.02 30.85 2.95
CA ILE A 83 1.29 31.37 2.51
C ILE A 83 1.39 31.39 0.98
N TYR A 84 0.89 30.35 0.32
CA TYR A 84 0.83 30.27 -1.14
C TYR A 84 0.00 31.43 -1.70
N GLU A 85 -1.24 31.63 -1.25
CA GLU A 85 -2.13 32.70 -1.70
C GLU A 85 -1.55 34.11 -1.48
N LEU A 86 -0.86 34.34 -0.36
CA LEU A 86 -0.19 35.61 -0.09
C LEU A 86 0.90 35.94 -1.11
N THR A 87 1.56 34.90 -1.64
CA THR A 87 2.70 35.05 -2.54
C THR A 87 2.32 35.00 -4.02
N VAL A 88 1.24 34.31 -4.39
CA VAL A 88 0.76 34.15 -5.79
C VAL A 88 0.63 35.50 -6.51
N LYS A 89 0.09 36.52 -5.84
CA LYS A 89 -0.15 37.85 -6.43
C LYS A 89 1.12 38.56 -6.95
N TYR A 90 2.30 38.10 -6.56
CA TYR A 90 3.58 38.66 -6.98
C TYR A 90 4.16 37.98 -8.24
N TYR A 91 3.51 36.94 -8.77
CA TYR A 91 3.94 36.20 -9.96
C TYR A 91 3.12 36.61 -11.19
N GLN A 92 3.80 36.74 -12.33
CA GLN A 92 3.23 37.33 -13.56
C GLN A 92 2.49 36.31 -14.46
N ASN A 93 2.55 35.02 -14.16
CA ASN A 93 1.92 33.92 -14.91
C ASN A 93 0.84 33.25 -14.06
N PRO A 94 -0.18 32.61 -14.67
CA PRO A 94 -1.13 31.79 -13.90
C PRO A 94 -0.34 30.67 -13.22
N GLU A 95 -0.15 30.80 -11.90
CA GLU A 95 0.54 29.77 -11.14
C GLU A 95 -0.36 28.54 -10.99
N PRO A 96 0.21 27.33 -11.18
CA PRO A 96 -0.48 26.09 -10.83
C PRO A 96 -0.88 26.09 -9.35
N CYS A 97 -2.04 25.56 -8.98
CA CYS A 97 -2.41 25.46 -7.58
C CYS A 97 -1.37 24.68 -6.74
N LEU A 98 -1.41 24.89 -5.43
CA LEU A 98 -0.42 24.35 -4.49
C LEU A 98 -0.32 22.83 -4.58
N SER A 99 -1.44 22.11 -4.66
CA SER A 99 -1.47 20.66 -4.86
C SER A 99 -0.74 20.23 -6.13
N VAL A 100 -0.92 20.95 -7.25
CA VAL A 100 -0.22 20.64 -8.52
C VAL A 100 1.29 20.84 -8.38
N LEU A 101 1.74 21.91 -7.72
CA LEU A 101 3.17 22.14 -7.49
C LEU A 101 3.80 20.99 -6.69
N ILE A 102 3.15 20.61 -5.58
CA ILE A 102 3.61 19.55 -4.67
C ILE A 102 3.60 18.19 -5.35
N LEU A 103 2.51 17.81 -6.01
CA LEU A 103 2.39 16.52 -6.71
C LEU A 103 3.37 16.43 -7.88
N THR A 104 3.59 17.51 -8.62
CA THR A 104 4.58 17.54 -9.71
C THR A 104 5.99 17.28 -9.16
N ALA A 105 6.34 17.93 -8.06
CA ALA A 105 7.60 17.72 -7.37
C ALA A 105 7.78 16.29 -6.85
N LEU A 106 6.78 15.77 -6.12
CA LEU A 106 6.83 14.43 -5.54
C LEU A 106 6.71 13.32 -6.60
N SER A 107 6.21 13.61 -7.80
CA SER A 107 6.22 12.66 -8.93
C SER A 107 7.62 12.32 -9.45
N SER A 108 8.66 13.06 -9.02
CA SER A 108 10.05 12.70 -9.29
C SER A 108 10.55 11.52 -8.45
N GLN A 109 9.85 11.18 -7.36
CA GLN A 109 10.15 9.99 -6.57
C GLN A 109 9.60 8.76 -7.30
N PRO A 110 10.42 7.75 -7.65
CA PRO A 110 9.97 6.61 -8.45
C PRO A 110 8.74 5.89 -7.88
N GLN A 111 8.68 5.75 -6.55
CA GLN A 111 7.59 5.07 -5.82
C GLN A 111 6.26 5.83 -5.88
N LEU A 112 6.31 7.16 -6.04
CA LEU A 112 5.14 8.04 -6.05
C LEU A 112 4.76 8.52 -7.45
N SER A 113 5.71 8.45 -8.38
CA SER A 113 5.63 8.92 -9.77
C SER A 113 4.29 8.57 -10.42
N HIS A 114 3.90 7.30 -10.39
CA HIS A 114 2.69 6.82 -11.05
C HIS A 114 1.42 7.38 -10.43
N ASN A 115 1.27 7.27 -9.10
CA ASN A 115 0.08 7.74 -8.38
C ASN A 115 -0.06 9.27 -8.46
N CYS A 116 1.05 10.01 -8.33
CA CYS A 116 1.05 11.47 -8.43
C CYS A 116 0.66 11.94 -9.83
N ARG A 117 1.22 11.35 -10.89
CA ARG A 117 0.87 11.70 -12.28
C ARG A 117 -0.60 11.42 -12.57
N TRP A 118 -1.09 10.27 -12.14
CA TRP A 118 -2.48 9.90 -12.33
C TRP A 118 -3.44 10.87 -11.61
N TYR A 119 -3.13 11.23 -10.36
CA TYR A 119 -3.93 12.21 -9.61
C TYR A 119 -3.85 13.63 -10.20
N LEU A 120 -2.69 14.02 -10.74
CA LEU A 120 -2.56 15.30 -11.47
C LEU A 120 -3.48 15.35 -12.70
N ASP A 121 -3.60 14.27 -13.45
CA ASP A 121 -4.50 14.20 -14.60
C ASP A 121 -5.98 14.25 -14.18
N HIS A 122 -6.33 13.62 -13.05
CA HIS A 122 -7.66 13.77 -12.43
C HIS A 122 -7.94 15.23 -12.03
N LEU A 123 -7.00 15.91 -11.36
CA LEU A 123 -7.15 17.32 -10.97
C LEU A 123 -7.35 18.23 -12.18
N ARG A 124 -6.62 17.98 -13.28
CA ARG A 124 -6.80 18.71 -14.55
C ARG A 124 -8.20 18.51 -15.13
N GLY A 125 -8.73 17.29 -15.09
CA GLY A 125 -10.08 16.98 -15.54
C GLY A 125 -11.19 17.64 -14.72
N ASN A 126 -10.94 17.90 -13.43
CA ASN A 126 -11.91 18.47 -12.47
C ASN A 126 -11.73 19.97 -12.18
N ASN A 127 -11.11 20.72 -13.11
CA ASN A 127 -10.85 22.17 -12.96
C ASN A 127 -10.10 22.55 -11.68
N TYR A 128 -9.18 21.71 -11.22
CA TYR A 128 -8.33 21.95 -10.04
C TYR A 128 -9.10 22.21 -8.73
N LYS A 129 -10.34 21.72 -8.62
CA LYS A 129 -11.01 21.71 -7.33
C LYS A 129 -10.31 20.70 -6.43
N GLU A 130 -9.58 21.21 -5.46
CA GLU A 130 -9.05 20.40 -4.37
C GLU A 130 -10.21 19.84 -3.55
N ASP A 131 -10.05 18.63 -3.06
CA ASP A 131 -10.94 18.10 -2.03
C ASP A 131 -10.72 18.94 -0.76
N GLU A 132 -11.78 19.55 -0.21
CA GLU A 132 -11.71 20.46 0.96
C GLU A 132 -11.14 19.79 2.23
N SER A 133 -10.78 18.51 2.14
CA SER A 133 -10.41 17.62 3.23
C SER A 133 -8.92 17.32 3.38
N VAL A 134 -8.01 17.90 2.58
CA VAL A 134 -6.55 17.65 2.72
C VAL A 134 -6.00 18.27 4.00
N LEU A 135 -5.35 17.45 4.83
CA LEU A 135 -4.81 17.88 6.13
C LEU A 135 -3.39 18.46 6.03
N HIS A 136 -2.53 17.87 5.21
CA HIS A 136 -1.11 18.24 5.02
C HIS A 136 -0.52 17.45 3.81
N ILE A 137 0.77 17.60 3.52
CA ILE A 137 1.43 17.02 2.33
C ILE A 137 1.35 15.48 2.30
N LEU A 138 1.64 14.81 3.40
CA LEU A 138 1.54 13.34 3.46
C LEU A 138 0.11 12.84 3.18
N ASP A 139 -0.91 13.59 3.62
CA ASP A 139 -2.31 13.26 3.38
C ASP A 139 -2.74 13.53 1.93
N LEU A 140 -2.14 14.52 1.27
CA LEU A 140 -2.26 14.71 -0.19
C LEU A 140 -1.69 13.51 -0.95
N ILE A 141 -0.53 12.99 -0.55
CA ILE A 141 0.05 11.77 -1.15
C ILE A 141 -0.80 10.54 -0.87
N ARG A 142 -1.31 10.40 0.35
CA ARG A 142 -2.28 9.35 0.67
C ARG A 142 -3.47 9.40 -0.29
N THR A 143 -4.01 10.60 -0.51
CA THR A 143 -5.15 10.83 -1.41
C THR A 143 -4.82 10.45 -2.85
N SER A 144 -3.63 10.83 -3.36
CA SER A 144 -3.20 10.48 -4.73
C SER A 144 -3.02 8.98 -4.94
N ILE A 145 -2.67 8.22 -3.90
CA ILE A 145 -2.58 6.75 -3.96
C ILE A 145 -3.97 6.11 -3.93
N VAL A 146 -4.86 6.63 -3.07
CA VAL A 146 -6.14 6.01 -2.69
C VAL A 146 -7.30 6.36 -3.63
N PHE A 147 -7.26 7.49 -4.34
CA PHE A 147 -8.44 7.98 -5.08
C PHE A 147 -8.90 7.00 -6.15
N SER A 148 -7.99 6.49 -7.00
CA SER A 148 -8.40 5.62 -8.12
C SER A 148 -8.88 4.26 -7.65
N PHE A 149 -8.32 3.75 -6.54
CA PHE A 149 -8.86 2.56 -5.86
C PHE A 149 -10.28 2.83 -5.35
N THR A 150 -10.52 4.01 -4.77
CA THR A 150 -11.83 4.37 -4.22
C THR A 150 -12.88 4.51 -5.30
N GLU A 151 -12.56 5.14 -6.43
CA GLU A 151 -13.46 5.22 -7.59
C GLU A 151 -13.79 3.83 -8.14
N ARG A 152 -12.78 2.95 -8.22
CA ARG A 152 -12.92 1.64 -8.86
C ARG A 152 -13.70 0.61 -8.03
N TYR A 153 -13.54 0.67 -6.72
CA TYR A 153 -14.16 -0.28 -5.78
C TYR A 153 -15.25 0.38 -4.92
N GLN A 154 -15.86 1.47 -5.40
CA GLN A 154 -16.85 2.26 -4.66
C GLN A 154 -18.04 1.42 -4.17
N ASP A 155 -18.42 0.40 -4.95
CA ASP A 155 -19.54 -0.50 -4.64
C ASP A 155 -19.15 -1.70 -3.76
N GLU A 156 -17.85 -1.95 -3.55
CA GLU A 156 -17.39 -3.07 -2.72
C GLU A 156 -17.43 -2.67 -1.24
N LYS A 157 -18.19 -3.41 -0.43
CA LYS A 157 -18.21 -3.21 1.02
C LYS A 157 -16.93 -3.79 1.62
N PRO A 158 -16.18 -3.03 2.44
CA PRO A 158 -15.03 -3.58 3.13
C PRO A 158 -15.45 -4.67 4.10
N PHE A 159 -14.59 -5.67 4.28
CA PHE A 159 -14.84 -6.76 5.21
C PHE A 159 -14.52 -6.33 6.65
N HIS A 160 -15.50 -6.47 7.53
CA HIS A 160 -15.35 -6.29 8.98
C HIS A 160 -14.78 -7.57 9.59
N ASP A 161 -13.69 -7.45 10.37
CA ASP A 161 -12.92 -8.55 11.00
C ASP A 161 -11.80 -9.15 10.12
N ALA A 162 -10.82 -8.30 9.78
CA ALA A 162 -9.69 -8.65 8.92
C ALA A 162 -8.79 -9.81 9.43
N LYS A 163 -8.94 -10.25 10.69
CA LYS A 163 -8.17 -11.39 11.24
C LYS A 163 -8.38 -12.70 10.47
N ILE A 164 -9.41 -12.80 9.62
CA ILE A 164 -9.85 -14.07 9.01
C ILE A 164 -9.34 -14.30 7.58
N GLN A 165 -8.70 -13.33 6.91
CA GLN A 165 -8.42 -13.47 5.47
C GLN A 165 -6.94 -13.63 5.09
N LEU A 166 -6.39 -14.81 5.35
CA LEU A 166 -5.17 -15.26 4.67
C LEU A 166 -5.54 -15.75 3.26
N ILE A 167 -5.22 -14.96 2.24
CA ILE A 167 -5.00 -15.50 0.90
C ILE A 167 -3.68 -16.30 0.91
N ALA A 168 -3.56 -17.34 0.09
CA ALA A 168 -2.31 -18.09 0.01
C ALA A 168 -1.19 -17.25 -0.65
N SER A 169 0.06 -17.63 -0.43
CA SER A 169 1.22 -16.94 -1.01
C SER A 169 1.25 -17.05 -2.54
N ALA A 170 2.03 -16.19 -3.20
CA ALA A 170 2.07 -16.12 -4.65
C ALA A 170 2.46 -17.46 -5.30
N THR A 171 3.45 -18.17 -4.76
CA THR A 171 3.87 -19.49 -5.25
C THR A 171 2.79 -20.54 -5.03
N ALA A 172 2.15 -20.58 -3.86
CA ALA A 172 1.05 -21.50 -3.57
C ALA A 172 -0.16 -21.28 -4.48
N LEU A 173 -0.51 -20.00 -4.75
CA LEU A 173 -1.54 -19.64 -5.71
C LEU A 173 -1.15 -20.06 -7.14
N SER A 174 0.11 -19.89 -7.52
CA SER A 174 0.65 -20.35 -8.81
C SER A 174 0.55 -21.86 -8.98
N GLU A 175 0.94 -22.64 -7.96
CA GLU A 175 0.76 -24.09 -7.93
C GLU A 175 -0.72 -24.50 -7.99
N ALA A 176 -1.60 -23.69 -7.39
CA ALA A 176 -3.04 -23.89 -7.46
C ALA A 176 -3.63 -23.54 -8.85
N GLY A 177 -2.85 -22.96 -9.77
CA GLY A 177 -3.24 -22.66 -11.15
C GLY A 177 -3.64 -21.20 -11.40
N ILE A 178 -3.44 -20.32 -10.42
CA ILE A 178 -3.61 -18.88 -10.59
C ILE A 178 -2.35 -18.33 -11.27
N ARG A 179 -2.52 -17.55 -12.35
CA ARG A 179 -1.37 -16.95 -13.04
C ARG A 179 -1.14 -15.54 -12.54
N PHE A 180 0.12 -15.13 -12.43
CA PHE A 180 0.49 -13.76 -12.10
C PHE A 180 1.07 -13.05 -13.33
N LYS A 181 0.65 -11.80 -13.51
CA LYS A 181 1.19 -10.92 -14.54
C LYS A 181 1.35 -9.51 -13.98
N MET A 182 2.36 -8.81 -14.47
CA MET A 182 2.42 -7.36 -14.32
C MET A 182 1.24 -6.73 -15.08
N SER A 183 0.53 -5.81 -14.43
CA SER A 183 -0.50 -5.02 -15.08
C SER A 183 0.12 -4.11 -16.14
N SER A 184 -0.61 -3.82 -17.22
CA SER A 184 -0.22 -2.79 -18.18
C SER A 184 -0.10 -1.41 -17.49
N ASP A 185 0.65 -0.50 -18.12
CA ASP A 185 0.88 0.88 -17.66
C ASP A 185 -0.41 1.71 -17.48
N GLU A 186 -1.54 1.19 -17.93
CA GLU A 186 -2.89 1.75 -17.75
C GLU A 186 -3.46 1.55 -16.33
N CYS A 187 -2.74 0.89 -15.41
CA CYS A 187 -3.23 0.67 -14.07
C CYS A 187 -3.03 1.90 -13.18
N ASN A 188 -4.06 2.75 -13.10
CA ASN A 188 -4.18 4.04 -12.41
C ASN A 188 -3.66 4.19 -10.95
N SER A 189 -3.19 3.12 -10.29
CA SER A 189 -2.59 3.17 -8.95
C SER A 189 -1.84 1.88 -8.65
N ILE A 190 -0.80 1.97 -7.82
CA ILE A 190 -0.08 0.81 -7.28
C ILE A 190 -0.97 -0.16 -6.49
N MET A 191 -2.12 0.32 -6.02
CA MET A 191 -3.07 -0.45 -5.22
C MET A 191 -4.10 -1.22 -6.06
N ASN A 192 -4.20 -0.96 -7.36
CA ASN A 192 -5.22 -1.55 -8.21
C ASN A 192 -4.81 -2.95 -8.66
N ILE A 193 -5.20 -3.96 -7.88
CA ILE A 193 -4.94 -5.37 -8.18
C ILE A 193 -6.20 -6.02 -8.70
N GLU A 194 -6.10 -6.63 -9.87
CA GLU A 194 -7.23 -7.23 -10.57
C GLU A 194 -7.09 -8.75 -10.64
N CYS A 195 -8.23 -9.44 -10.67
CA CYS A 195 -8.26 -10.88 -10.92
C CYS A 195 -9.32 -11.20 -11.98
N GLU A 196 -8.86 -11.52 -13.18
CA GLU A 196 -9.70 -11.89 -14.32
C GLU A 196 -9.33 -13.28 -14.82
N ASN A 197 -10.32 -14.18 -14.93
CA ASN A 197 -10.14 -15.52 -15.49
C ASN A 197 -8.97 -16.30 -14.87
N GLY A 198 -8.79 -16.19 -13.54
CA GLY A 198 -7.69 -16.83 -12.81
C GLY A 198 -6.31 -16.23 -13.05
N VAL A 199 -6.24 -15.02 -13.61
CA VAL A 199 -5.00 -14.24 -13.73
C VAL A 199 -5.07 -13.06 -12.77
N VAL A 200 -4.12 -13.00 -11.83
CA VAL A 200 -3.92 -11.86 -10.93
C VAL A 200 -2.96 -10.87 -11.59
N MET A 201 -3.44 -9.67 -11.84
CA MET A 201 -2.67 -8.57 -12.43
C MET A 201 -2.30 -7.60 -11.32
N ILE A 202 -0.99 -7.47 -11.07
CA ILE A 202 -0.44 -6.60 -10.04
C ILE A 202 0.35 -5.49 -10.73
N PRO A 203 0.11 -4.20 -10.41
CA PRO A 203 0.92 -3.10 -10.89
C PRO A 203 2.40 -3.28 -10.52
N HIS A 204 3.30 -2.76 -11.35
CA HIS A 204 4.72 -2.77 -11.03
C HIS A 204 4.99 -1.96 -9.75
N LEU A 205 5.71 -2.56 -8.81
CA LEU A 205 6.14 -1.91 -7.59
C LEU A 205 7.66 -1.83 -7.56
N GLU A 206 8.16 -0.60 -7.66
CA GLU A 206 9.57 -0.30 -7.50
C GLU A 206 9.89 -0.07 -6.02
N ILE A 207 10.76 -0.90 -5.46
CA ILE A 207 11.14 -0.81 -4.05
C ILE A 207 12.53 -0.17 -4.00
N GLY A 208 12.59 1.04 -3.45
CA GLY A 208 13.82 1.78 -3.22
C GLY A 208 14.02 2.06 -1.73
N GLU A 209 15.10 2.77 -1.41
CA GLU A 209 15.53 3.03 -0.02
C GLU A 209 14.46 3.74 0.81
N LEU A 210 13.69 4.64 0.19
CA LEU A 210 12.67 5.44 0.89
C LEU A 210 11.30 4.76 0.97
N THR A 211 11.09 3.64 0.27
CA THR A 211 9.79 2.96 0.19
C THR A 211 9.27 2.58 1.57
N GLU A 212 10.13 2.01 2.42
CA GLU A 212 9.73 1.58 3.77
C GLU A 212 9.21 2.75 4.59
N SER A 213 9.98 3.84 4.67
CA SER A 213 9.64 5.03 5.44
C SER A 213 8.33 5.65 4.97
N ILE A 214 8.14 5.79 3.65
CA ILE A 214 6.92 6.36 3.07
C ILE A 214 5.70 5.52 3.46
N PHE A 215 5.75 4.19 3.27
CA PHE A 215 4.62 3.32 3.60
C PHE A 215 4.31 3.31 5.09
N ARG A 216 5.33 3.26 5.97
CA ARG A 216 5.13 3.34 7.42
C ARG A 216 4.43 4.62 7.84
N ASN A 217 4.85 5.76 7.30
CA ASN A 217 4.24 7.05 7.62
C ASN A 217 2.81 7.17 7.07
N LEU A 218 2.53 6.63 5.89
CA LEU A 218 1.18 6.55 5.34
C LEU A 218 0.25 5.64 6.17
N ILE A 219 0.76 4.51 6.65
CA ILE A 219 0.02 3.61 7.54
C ILE A 219 -0.20 4.27 8.90
N ALA A 220 0.82 4.91 9.48
CA ALA A 220 0.69 5.67 10.71
C ALA A 220 -0.36 6.79 10.58
N LEU A 221 -0.42 7.47 9.43
CA LEU A 221 -1.47 8.45 9.13
C LEU A 221 -2.87 7.82 9.17
N GLU A 222 -3.06 6.63 8.58
CA GLU A 222 -4.32 5.89 8.65
C GLU A 222 -4.71 5.49 10.08
N GLN A 223 -3.74 5.20 10.95
CA GLN A 223 -3.99 4.79 12.34
C GLN A 223 -4.24 5.99 13.28
N CYS A 224 -3.55 7.11 13.05
CA CYS A 224 -3.57 8.26 13.97
C CYS A 224 -4.64 9.31 13.60
N CYS A 225 -5.10 9.35 12.35
CA CYS A 225 -6.07 10.35 11.90
C CYS A 225 -7.49 9.79 11.76
N TYR A 226 -8.42 10.35 12.53
CA TYR A 226 -9.83 10.00 12.48
C TYR A 226 -10.42 10.23 11.08
N GLY A 227 -11.18 9.27 10.58
CA GLY A 227 -11.87 9.35 9.29
C GLY A 227 -11.05 8.90 8.07
N ARG A 228 -9.77 8.52 8.24
CA ARG A 228 -8.98 7.93 7.16
C ARG A 228 -9.21 6.42 7.09
N SER A 229 -9.57 5.92 5.91
CA SER A 229 -9.79 4.48 5.65
C SER A 229 -8.48 3.69 5.69
N HIS A 230 -8.49 2.42 6.10
CA HIS A 230 -7.28 1.58 6.22
C HIS A 230 -6.89 0.91 4.88
N LYS A 231 -6.89 1.67 3.78
CA LYS A 231 -6.73 1.12 2.41
C LYS A 231 -5.27 0.80 2.12
N ILE A 232 -4.34 1.68 2.49
CA ILE A 232 -2.90 1.45 2.36
C ILE A 232 -2.47 0.32 3.30
N THR A 233 -3.00 0.30 4.53
CA THR A 233 -2.80 -0.80 5.48
C THR A 233 -3.32 -2.13 4.91
N SER A 234 -4.51 -2.13 4.28
CA SER A 234 -5.05 -3.32 3.61
C SER A 234 -4.17 -3.80 2.46
N TYR A 235 -3.60 -2.87 1.68
CA TYR A 235 -2.65 -3.20 0.63
C TYR A 235 -1.38 -3.85 1.19
N ALA A 236 -0.81 -3.28 2.25
CA ALA A 236 0.37 -3.85 2.91
C ALA A 236 0.11 -5.29 3.42
N VAL A 237 -1.05 -5.54 4.04
CA VAL A 237 -1.45 -6.87 4.49
C VAL A 237 -1.68 -7.84 3.32
N LEU A 238 -2.28 -7.39 2.21
CA LEU A 238 -2.43 -8.23 1.03
C LEU A 238 -1.06 -8.61 0.44
N MET A 239 -0.15 -7.66 0.31
CA MET A 239 1.19 -7.88 -0.21
C MET A 239 2.00 -8.81 0.69
N ASP A 240 1.90 -8.66 2.01
CA ASP A 240 2.54 -9.58 2.97
C ASP A 240 2.05 -11.02 2.79
N ASN A 241 0.74 -11.23 2.67
CA ASN A 241 0.18 -12.57 2.41
C ASN A 241 0.72 -13.18 1.10
N LEU A 242 0.89 -12.37 0.05
CA LEU A 242 1.43 -12.82 -1.23
C LEU A 242 2.94 -13.12 -1.16
N LEU A 243 3.67 -12.41 -0.30
CA LEU A 243 5.14 -12.42 -0.19
C LEU A 243 5.66 -13.16 1.05
N GLY A 244 4.93 -14.13 1.57
CA GLY A 244 5.27 -14.82 2.83
C GLY A 244 6.59 -15.61 2.86
N SER A 245 7.30 -15.77 1.75
CA SER A 245 8.61 -16.43 1.68
C SER A 245 9.54 -15.81 0.64
N SER A 246 10.84 -16.05 0.77
CA SER A 246 11.84 -15.58 -0.21
C SER A 246 11.61 -16.17 -1.62
N ASN A 247 10.97 -17.32 -1.73
CA ASN A 247 10.56 -17.90 -3.01
C ASN A 247 9.42 -17.12 -3.65
N ASP A 248 8.49 -16.59 -2.87
CA ASP A 248 7.40 -15.73 -3.35
C ASP A 248 7.93 -14.40 -3.89
N VAL A 249 8.91 -13.82 -3.18
CA VAL A 249 9.61 -12.60 -3.62
C VAL A 249 10.29 -12.84 -4.97
N LYS A 250 11.12 -13.89 -5.08
CA LYS A 250 11.79 -14.27 -6.34
C LYS A 250 10.79 -14.49 -7.47
N PHE A 251 9.70 -15.22 -7.19
CA PHE A 251 8.67 -15.50 -8.19
C PHE A 251 8.02 -14.22 -8.74
N LEU A 252 7.70 -13.24 -7.90
CA LEU A 252 7.11 -11.97 -8.36
C LEU A 252 8.15 -11.06 -9.04
N CYS A 253 9.43 -11.09 -8.61
CA CYS A 253 10.53 -10.44 -9.32
C CYS A 253 10.73 -11.02 -10.73
N ASP A 254 10.70 -12.35 -10.88
CA ASP A 254 10.82 -13.03 -12.18
C ASP A 254 9.66 -12.67 -13.14
N LYS A 255 8.51 -12.27 -12.59
CA LYS A 255 7.36 -11.75 -13.35
C LYS A 255 7.43 -10.26 -13.65
N GLY A 256 8.48 -9.57 -13.19
CA GLY A 256 8.63 -8.11 -13.33
C GLY A 256 7.63 -7.31 -12.49
N ILE A 257 6.91 -7.94 -11.56
CA ILE A 257 5.91 -7.28 -10.71
C ILE A 257 6.61 -6.44 -9.64
N ILE A 258 7.70 -6.95 -9.07
CA ILE A 258 8.50 -6.25 -8.06
C ILE A 258 9.88 -5.95 -8.62
N GLY A 259 10.24 -4.67 -8.68
CA GLY A 259 11.53 -4.16 -9.14
C GLY A 259 12.47 -3.76 -8.01
N ASN A 260 13.77 -3.63 -8.35
CA ASN A 260 14.84 -3.10 -7.48
C ASN A 260 15.00 -3.81 -6.13
N TRP A 261 14.74 -5.11 -6.12
CA TRP A 261 14.85 -5.91 -4.91
C TRP A 261 16.30 -6.28 -4.58
N LEU A 262 16.82 -5.81 -3.43
CA LEU A 262 18.23 -6.03 -3.03
C LEU A 262 18.53 -7.48 -2.63
N SER A 263 17.67 -8.13 -1.83
CA SER A 263 17.84 -9.54 -1.43
C SER A 263 16.54 -10.22 -1.04
N ALA A 264 16.19 -11.34 -1.70
CA ALA A 264 14.90 -12.02 -1.52
C ALA A 264 14.54 -12.36 -0.06
N GLU A 265 15.55 -12.59 0.79
CA GLU A 265 15.39 -12.86 2.23
C GLU A 265 14.86 -11.64 3.00
N ASN A 266 15.35 -10.44 2.70
CA ASN A 266 14.85 -9.22 3.32
C ASN A 266 13.44 -8.87 2.84
N GLY A 267 12.99 -9.45 1.71
CA GLY A 267 11.73 -9.09 1.07
C GLY A 267 10.51 -9.76 1.61
N SER A 268 10.66 -10.99 2.10
CA SER A 268 9.54 -11.68 2.72
C SER A 268 9.12 -11.04 4.04
N GLU A 269 10.02 -10.32 4.69
CA GLU A 269 9.72 -9.59 5.94
C GLU A 269 9.39 -8.11 5.73
N PHE A 270 9.56 -7.59 4.51
CA PHE A 270 9.42 -6.16 4.24
C PHE A 270 8.01 -5.67 4.57
N PHE A 271 6.99 -6.33 4.00
CA PHE A 271 5.60 -5.89 4.18
C PHE A 271 5.07 -6.14 5.59
N SER A 272 5.36 -7.30 6.21
CA SER A 272 4.99 -7.57 7.60
C SER A 272 5.54 -6.54 8.59
N LYS A 273 6.74 -6.01 8.32
CA LYS A 273 7.34 -4.94 9.12
C LYS A 273 6.61 -3.60 8.99
N LEU A 274 5.94 -3.31 7.87
CA LEU A 274 5.29 -2.01 7.62
C LEU A 274 4.12 -1.71 8.56
N TYR A 275 3.44 -2.75 9.05
CA TYR A 275 2.20 -2.61 9.82
C TYR A 275 2.28 -3.22 11.23
N CYS A 276 3.49 -3.28 11.81
CA CYS A 276 3.65 -3.58 13.24
C CYS A 276 2.81 -2.63 14.10
N ASP A 277 2.14 -3.17 15.12
CA ASP A 277 1.27 -2.43 16.05
C ASP A 277 0.11 -1.66 15.41
N THR A 278 -0.39 -2.12 14.27
CA THR A 278 -1.56 -1.55 13.59
C THR A 278 -2.84 -2.29 13.89
N VAL A 279 -3.97 -1.57 13.84
CA VAL A 279 -5.31 -2.16 13.90
C VAL A 279 -5.93 -2.13 12.51
N LEU A 280 -6.26 -3.30 11.97
CA LEU A 280 -6.98 -3.42 10.70
C LEU A 280 -8.44 -3.83 10.95
N THR A 281 -9.32 -2.85 11.11
CA THR A 281 -10.76 -3.10 11.33
C THR A 281 -11.48 -3.49 10.04
N TYR A 282 -11.06 -2.90 8.92
CA TYR A 282 -11.67 -3.03 7.60
C TYR A 282 -10.63 -3.48 6.58
N PHE A 283 -10.88 -4.60 5.91
CA PHE A 283 -10.06 -5.06 4.80
C PHE A 283 -10.71 -4.76 3.45
N TYR A 284 -10.00 -4.03 2.60
CA TYR A 284 -10.53 -3.52 1.33
C TYR A 284 -10.29 -4.42 0.11
N TYR A 285 -9.59 -5.56 0.27
CA TYR A 285 -9.33 -6.51 -0.83
C TYR A 285 -10.13 -7.81 -0.71
N ASP A 286 -11.20 -7.85 0.09
CA ASP A 286 -12.03 -9.06 0.24
C ASP A 286 -12.65 -9.50 -1.09
N GLY A 287 -13.16 -8.55 -1.88
CA GLY A 287 -13.69 -8.85 -3.22
C GLY A 287 -12.65 -9.52 -4.11
N LEU A 288 -11.40 -9.02 -4.08
CA LEU A 288 -10.28 -9.63 -4.80
C LEU A 288 -9.99 -11.04 -4.29
N CYS A 289 -9.85 -11.22 -2.98
CA CYS A 289 -9.60 -12.54 -2.39
C CYS A 289 -10.69 -13.55 -2.75
N THR A 290 -11.95 -13.12 -2.77
CA THR A 290 -13.10 -13.94 -3.18
C THR A 290 -13.02 -14.32 -4.66
N ARG A 291 -12.66 -13.38 -5.55
CA ARG A 291 -12.44 -13.66 -6.97
C ARG A 291 -11.31 -14.67 -7.19
N VAL A 292 -10.20 -14.53 -6.48
CA VAL A 292 -9.08 -15.49 -6.56
C VAL A 292 -9.52 -16.88 -6.09
N LYS A 293 -10.18 -16.97 -4.93
CA LYS A 293 -10.68 -18.24 -4.37
C LYS A 293 -11.69 -18.93 -5.29
N LYS A 294 -12.52 -18.18 -6.03
CA LYS A 294 -13.51 -18.72 -6.98
C LYS A 294 -12.85 -19.43 -8.17
N HIS A 295 -11.72 -18.92 -8.65
CA HIS A 295 -11.00 -19.48 -9.79
C HIS A 295 -10.06 -20.63 -9.41
N GLN A 296 -9.93 -20.94 -8.13
CA GLN A 296 -9.18 -22.10 -7.66
C GLN A 296 -10.01 -23.37 -7.87
N PRO A 297 -9.54 -24.37 -8.65
CA PRO A 297 -10.32 -25.58 -8.90
C PRO A 297 -10.57 -26.34 -7.59
N ALA A 298 -11.79 -26.89 -7.45
CA ALA A 298 -12.25 -27.53 -6.21
C ALA A 298 -11.29 -28.60 -5.69
N SER A 299 -10.69 -29.40 -6.57
CA SER A 299 -9.71 -30.43 -6.21
C SER A 299 -8.45 -29.85 -5.56
N ARG A 300 -7.94 -28.71 -6.06
CA ARG A 300 -6.75 -28.04 -5.52
C ARG A 300 -7.07 -27.26 -4.25
N ARG A 301 -8.28 -26.69 -4.15
CA ARG A 301 -8.79 -26.09 -2.90
C ARG A 301 -8.87 -27.12 -1.77
N TRP A 302 -9.37 -28.32 -2.05
CA TRP A 302 -9.38 -29.42 -1.08
C TRP A 302 -7.97 -29.84 -0.68
N ARG A 303 -7.02 -29.89 -1.61
CA ARG A 303 -5.61 -30.19 -1.31
C ARG A 303 -4.99 -29.18 -0.34
N GLU A 304 -5.25 -27.88 -0.54
CA GLU A 304 -4.78 -26.82 0.37
C GLU A 304 -5.43 -26.91 1.75
N ILE A 305 -6.75 -27.13 1.82
CA ILE A 305 -7.45 -27.36 3.10
C ILE A 305 -6.86 -28.59 3.81
N PHE A 306 -6.57 -29.66 3.08
CA PHE A 306 -5.97 -30.87 3.64
C PHE A 306 -4.56 -30.61 4.17
N LYS A 307 -3.71 -29.93 3.40
CA LYS A 307 -2.34 -29.58 3.82
C LYS A 307 -2.38 -28.68 5.05
N ARG A 308 -3.24 -27.66 5.07
CA ARG A 308 -3.35 -26.70 6.17
C ARG A 308 -3.99 -27.27 7.44
N ASN A 309 -4.95 -28.18 7.36
CA ASN A 309 -5.69 -28.66 8.54
C ASN A 309 -5.20 -30.02 9.07
N TYR A 310 -4.66 -30.88 8.20
CA TYR A 310 -4.22 -32.23 8.58
C TYR A 310 -2.71 -32.39 8.62
N TRP A 311 -1.96 -31.71 7.74
CA TRP A 311 -0.49 -31.82 7.69
C TRP A 311 0.23 -30.77 8.52
N SER A 312 -0.46 -29.76 9.03
CA SER A 312 0.11 -28.74 9.93
C SER A 312 0.28 -29.22 11.37
N ASP A 313 -0.50 -30.22 11.79
CA ASP A 313 -0.47 -30.81 13.11
C ASP A 313 0.01 -32.27 13.00
N PRO A 314 1.21 -32.60 13.53
CA PRO A 314 1.79 -33.93 13.45
C PRO A 314 0.84 -35.02 13.97
N TRP A 315 0.04 -34.72 15.00
CA TRP A 315 -0.87 -35.68 15.59
C TRP A 315 -2.08 -35.96 14.69
N LYS A 316 -2.62 -34.94 14.04
CA LYS A 316 -3.71 -35.10 13.06
C LYS A 316 -3.23 -35.84 11.82
N ALA A 317 -2.01 -35.56 11.35
CA ALA A 317 -1.40 -36.26 10.22
C ALA A 317 -1.26 -37.77 10.51
N THR A 318 -0.76 -38.10 11.71
CA THR A 318 -0.57 -39.49 12.15
C THR A 318 -1.90 -40.23 12.31
N SER A 319 -2.89 -39.58 12.93
CA SER A 319 -4.24 -40.16 13.08
C SER A 319 -4.89 -40.47 11.72
N TRP A 320 -4.75 -39.58 10.74
CA TRP A 320 -5.33 -39.77 9.41
C TRP A 320 -4.65 -40.87 8.62
N THR A 321 -3.32 -40.99 8.73
CA THR A 321 -2.56 -42.07 8.07
C THR A 321 -2.97 -43.43 8.63
N VAL A 322 -3.06 -43.57 9.95
CA VAL A 322 -3.52 -44.81 10.60
C VAL A 322 -4.94 -45.17 10.17
N ALA A 323 -5.86 -44.21 10.17
CA ALA A 323 -7.24 -44.44 9.73
C ALA A 323 -7.33 -44.88 8.26
N SER A 324 -6.52 -44.27 7.39
CA SER A 324 -6.45 -44.62 5.97
C SER A 324 -5.92 -46.05 5.75
N ILE A 325 -4.87 -46.44 6.48
CA ILE A 325 -4.33 -47.80 6.42
C ILE A 325 -5.37 -48.83 6.90
N LEU A 326 -6.06 -48.55 8.01
CA LEU A 326 -7.11 -49.43 8.54
C LEU A 326 -8.30 -49.56 7.57
N LEU A 327 -8.67 -48.49 6.86
CA LEU A 327 -9.70 -48.52 5.84
C LEU A 327 -9.28 -49.40 4.64
N ILE A 328 -8.05 -49.26 4.17
CA ILE A 328 -7.53 -50.08 3.07
C ILE A 328 -7.52 -51.57 3.48
N LEU A 329 -7.05 -51.87 4.69
CA LEU A 329 -7.03 -53.23 5.22
C LEU A 329 -8.44 -53.82 5.31
N THR A 330 -9.44 -53.06 5.77
CA THR A 330 -10.83 -53.54 5.85
C THR A 330 -11.44 -53.77 4.48
N VAL A 331 -11.16 -52.93 3.48
CA VAL A 331 -11.59 -53.15 2.09
C VAL A 331 -10.95 -54.41 1.51
N VAL A 332 -9.65 -54.59 1.69
CA VAL A 332 -8.92 -55.79 1.24
C VAL A 332 -9.46 -57.04 1.93
N GLN A 333 -9.66 -57.01 3.24
CA GLN A 333 -10.23 -58.10 4.01
C GLN A 333 -11.63 -58.46 3.49
N THR A 334 -12.47 -57.45 3.27
CA THR A 334 -13.83 -57.63 2.73
C THR A 334 -13.81 -58.29 1.35
N ALA A 335 -12.91 -57.86 0.47
CA ALA A 335 -12.73 -58.44 -0.86
C ALA A 335 -12.29 -59.91 -0.80
N TYR A 336 -11.37 -60.27 0.11
CA TYR A 336 -10.96 -61.66 0.33
C TYR A 336 -12.10 -62.52 0.89
N THR A 337 -12.88 -62.02 1.85
CA THR A 337 -14.06 -62.75 2.36
C THR A 337 -15.11 -62.98 1.28
N ILE A 338 -15.38 -61.97 0.44
CA ILE A 338 -16.33 -62.11 -0.69
C ILE A 338 -15.80 -63.14 -1.69
N ARG A 339 -14.51 -63.07 -2.05
CA ARG A 339 -13.90 -64.04 -2.97
C ARG A 339 -13.96 -65.47 -2.41
N GLN A 340 -13.72 -65.64 -1.12
CA GLN A 340 -13.81 -66.95 -0.46
C GLN A 340 -15.24 -67.49 -0.43
N TYR A 341 -16.24 -66.61 -0.35
CA TYR A 341 -17.66 -66.98 -0.44
C TYR A 341 -18.07 -67.49 -1.84
N TYR A 342 -17.53 -66.88 -2.91
CA TYR A 342 -17.86 -67.27 -4.30
C TYR A 342 -16.91 -68.30 -4.93
N SER A 343 -15.79 -68.62 -4.28
CA SER A 343 -14.84 -69.65 -4.73
C SER A 343 -14.36 -70.45 -3.52
N PRO A 344 -15.22 -71.30 -2.93
CA PRO A 344 -14.82 -72.12 -1.80
C PRO A 344 -13.68 -73.05 -2.23
N PRO A 345 -12.65 -73.26 -1.38
CA PRO A 345 -11.62 -74.24 -1.66
C PRO A 345 -12.26 -75.62 -1.77
N ALA A 346 -11.88 -76.36 -2.83
CA ALA A 346 -12.33 -77.72 -3.12
C ALA A 346 -11.92 -78.72 -2.04
#